data_AF-A0A3M9YQ24-F1
#
_entry.id   AF-A0A3M9YQ24-F1
#
_cell.length_a   1.000
_cell.length_b   1.000
_cell.length_c   1.000
_cell.angle_alpha   90.00
_cell.angle_beta   90.00
_cell.angle_gamma   90.00
#
_symmetry.space_group_name_H-M   'P 1'
#
loop_
_entity.id
_entity.type
_entity.pdbx_description
1 polymer ?
#
loop_
_entity_poly.entity_id
_entity_poly.type
_entity_poly.pdbx_seq_one_letter_code
_entity_poly.pdbx_strand_id
1 'polypeptide(L)'
;MTTSPPIHLVAAAEHNRAHTEALHALRDEKAHKGWRTRAADLCFITLRASTFLGSSYLMALGVPLVFFLAISGGDGSSLFAHLANLATRFLAADYARQVSFLAEFKLVLIAAATLIAAWRLPRFLRDLERDLSGGKK
;
A
#
# COMPACT_ATOMS: atom_id res chain seq x y z
N MET A 1 -53.15 3.02 -47.50
CA MET A 1 -52.30 1.85 -47.81
C MET A 1 -51.41 1.59 -46.59
N THR A 2 -51.78 0.63 -45.74
CA THR A 2 -50.99 0.26 -44.56
C THR A 2 -50.21 -1.00 -44.95
N THR A 3 -48.90 -0.87 -45.18
CA THR A 3 -48.05 -2.03 -45.44
C THR A 3 -47.65 -2.60 -44.09
N SER A 4 -48.46 -3.54 -43.58
CA SER A 4 -48.10 -4.27 -42.37
C SER A 4 -46.85 -5.11 -42.65
N PRO A 5 -45.76 -4.97 -41.87
CA PRO A 5 -44.54 -5.71 -42.11
C PRO A 5 -44.79 -7.22 -41.95
N PRO A 6 -44.14 -8.09 -42.75
CA PRO A 6 -44.31 -9.52 -42.64
C PRO A 6 -43.91 -10.01 -41.24
N ILE A 7 -44.77 -10.83 -40.62
CA ILE A 7 -44.67 -11.27 -39.21
C ILE A 7 -43.29 -11.88 -38.87
N HIS A 8 -42.67 -12.57 -39.83
CA HIS A 8 -41.33 -13.14 -39.67
C HIS A 8 -40.21 -12.09 -39.51
N LEU A 9 -40.37 -10.90 -40.09
CA LEU A 9 -39.39 -9.81 -39.99
C LEU A 9 -39.47 -9.13 -38.61
N VAL A 10 -40.69 -8.97 -38.10
CA VAL A 10 -40.92 -8.42 -36.74
C VAL A 10 -40.40 -9.40 -35.69
N ALA A 11 -40.70 -10.69 -35.85
CA ALA A 11 -40.18 -11.74 -34.95
C ALA A 11 -38.64 -11.83 -34.98
N ALA A 12 -38.01 -11.69 -36.15
CA ALA A 12 -36.56 -11.67 -36.28
C ALA A 12 -35.92 -10.41 -35.65
N ALA A 13 -36.56 -9.24 -35.78
CA ALA A 13 -36.08 -8.00 -35.18
C ALA A 13 -36.16 -8.01 -33.65
N GLU A 14 -37.26 -8.53 -33.10
CA GLU A 14 -37.46 -8.74 -31.66
C GLU A 14 -36.42 -9.73 -31.08
N HIS A 15 -36.19 -10.85 -31.79
CA HIS A 15 -35.19 -11.82 -31.39
C HIS A 15 -33.77 -11.23 -31.37
N ASN A 16 -33.43 -10.43 -32.37
CA ASN A 16 -32.12 -9.79 -32.45
C ASN A 16 -31.95 -8.74 -31.34
N ARG A 17 -33.01 -7.98 -31.00
CA ARG A 17 -33.02 -7.05 -29.86
C ARG A 17 -32.76 -7.78 -28.54
N ALA A 18 -33.51 -8.83 -28.23
CA ALA A 18 -33.34 -9.60 -27.01
C ALA A 18 -31.94 -10.21 -26.90
N HIS A 19 -31.38 -10.68 -28.01
CA HIS A 19 -30.02 -11.21 -28.07
C HIS A 19 -28.97 -10.10 -27.83
N THR A 20 -29.19 -8.90 -28.36
CA THR A 20 -28.28 -7.76 -28.17
C THR A 20 -28.29 -7.28 -26.71
N GLU A 21 -29.47 -7.19 -26.09
CA GLU A 21 -29.62 -6.84 -24.67
C GLU A 21 -28.97 -7.88 -23.75
N ALA A 22 -29.12 -9.18 -24.06
CA ALA A 22 -28.44 -10.24 -23.31
C ALA A 22 -26.91 -10.14 -23.42
N LEU A 23 -26.38 -9.84 -24.61
CA LEU A 23 -24.94 -9.63 -24.80
C LEU A 23 -24.43 -8.40 -24.02
N HIS A 24 -25.20 -7.31 -23.97
CA HIS A 24 -24.86 -6.14 -23.18
C HIS A 24 -24.86 -6.44 -21.67
N ALA A 25 -25.89 -7.12 -21.17
CA ALA A 25 -25.98 -7.52 -19.77
C ALA A 25 -24.80 -8.43 -19.35
N LEU A 26 -24.45 -9.43 -20.17
CA LEU A 26 -23.30 -10.30 -19.93
C LEU A 26 -21.96 -9.55 -19.96
N ARG A 27 -21.85 -8.52 -20.81
CA ARG A 27 -20.65 -7.68 -20.89
C ARG A 27 -20.49 -6.82 -19.64
N ASP A 28 -21.56 -6.22 -19.15
CA ASP A 28 -21.55 -5.41 -17.93
C ASP A 28 -21.29 -6.27 -16.68
N GLU A 29 -21.85 -7.48 -16.62
CA GLU A 29 -21.59 -8.41 -15.52
C GLU A 29 -20.12 -8.86 -15.49
N LYS A 30 -19.54 -9.19 -16.65
CA LYS A 30 -18.10 -9.50 -16.78
C LYS A 30 -17.22 -8.31 -16.43
N ALA A 31 -17.62 -7.09 -16.84
CA ALA A 31 -16.88 -5.86 -16.53
C ALA A 31 -16.90 -5.57 -15.02
N HIS A 32 -18.06 -5.67 -14.37
CA HIS A 32 -18.18 -5.50 -12.92
C HIS A 32 -17.41 -6.55 -12.13
N LYS A 33 -17.49 -7.83 -12.52
CA LYS A 33 -16.72 -8.90 -11.89
C LYS A 33 -15.22 -8.66 -12.05
N GLY A 34 -14.77 -8.29 -13.25
CA GLY A 34 -13.37 -7.97 -13.53
C GLY A 34 -12.84 -6.77 -12.75
N TRP A 35 -13.64 -5.71 -12.58
CA TRP A 35 -13.24 -4.53 -11.81
C TRP A 35 -13.12 -4.83 -10.30
N ARG A 36 -14.06 -5.59 -9.74
CA ARG A 36 -14.02 -6.01 -8.32
C ARG A 36 -12.81 -6.86 -8.01
N THR A 37 -12.44 -7.78 -8.90
CA THR A 37 -11.22 -8.59 -8.74
C THR A 37 -9.97 -7.72 -8.74
N ARG A 38 -9.84 -6.78 -9.69
CA ARG A 38 -8.70 -5.84 -9.72
C ARG A 38 -8.63 -4.96 -8.48
N ALA A 39 -9.77 -4.51 -7.97
CA ALA A 39 -9.83 -3.72 -6.73
C ALA A 39 -9.39 -4.55 -5.52
N ALA A 40 -9.80 -5.82 -5.45
CA ALA A 40 -9.37 -6.74 -4.40
C ALA A 40 -7.85 -7.02 -4.47
N ASP A 41 -7.31 -7.23 -5.66
CA ASP A 41 -5.86 -7.43 -5.86
C ASP A 41 -5.07 -6.18 -5.44
N LEU A 42 -5.53 -4.99 -5.82
CA LEU A 42 -4.89 -3.74 -5.43
C LEU A 42 -4.97 -3.51 -3.92
N CYS A 43 -6.10 -3.82 -3.28
CA CYS A 43 -6.26 -3.78 -1.83
C CYS A 43 -5.28 -4.74 -1.14
N PHE A 44 -5.14 -5.97 -1.64
CA PHE A 44 -4.19 -6.94 -1.10
C PHE A 44 -2.74 -6.47 -1.25
N ILE A 45 -2.35 -5.99 -2.44
CA ILE A 45 -1.00 -5.45 -2.70
C ILE A 45 -0.70 -4.28 -1.77
N THR A 46 -1.65 -3.35 -1.61
CA THR A 46 -1.47 -2.18 -0.75
C THR A 46 -1.37 -2.55 0.74
N LEU A 47 -2.18 -3.48 1.24
CA LEU A 47 -2.05 -3.99 2.61
C LEU A 47 -0.71 -4.68 2.85
N ARG A 48 -0.27 -5.47 1.87
CA ARG A 48 0.98 -6.22 1.95
C ARG A 48 2.17 -5.25 1.91
N ALA A 49 2.11 -4.26 1.02
CA ALA A 49 3.11 -3.19 0.91
C ALA A 49 3.14 -2.30 2.16
N SER A 50 1.99 -1.96 2.75
CA SER A 50 1.94 -1.16 3.98
C SER A 50 2.52 -1.92 5.17
N THR A 51 2.27 -3.22 5.27
CA THR A 51 2.90 -4.08 6.31
C THR A 51 4.41 -4.12 6.15
N PHE A 52 4.89 -4.23 4.91
CA PHE A 52 6.32 -4.21 4.60
C PHE A 52 6.98 -2.87 4.93
N LEU A 53 6.35 -1.77 4.51
CA LEU A 53 6.86 -0.41 4.74
C LEU A 53 6.82 -0.07 6.23
N GLY A 54 5.71 -0.41 6.90
CA GLY A 54 5.55 -0.25 8.34
C GLY A 54 6.61 -1.01 9.12
N SER A 55 6.88 -2.28 8.80
CA SER A 55 7.94 -3.05 9.43
C SER A 55 9.34 -2.47 9.17
N SER A 56 9.58 -1.94 7.97
CA SER A 56 10.86 -1.30 7.62
C SER A 56 11.06 0.02 8.40
N TYR A 57 10.01 0.82 8.54
CA TYR A 57 10.00 2.01 9.38
C TYR A 57 10.18 1.68 10.86
N LEU A 58 9.55 0.62 11.34
CA LEU A 58 9.69 0.14 12.72
C LEU A 58 11.13 -0.29 13.02
N MET A 59 11.82 -0.92 12.06
CA MET A 59 13.25 -1.21 12.20
C MET A 59 14.09 0.07 12.18
N ALA A 60 13.81 1.00 11.26
CA ALA A 60 14.55 2.26 11.17
C ALA A 60 14.42 3.12 12.43
N LEU A 61 13.22 3.17 13.06
CA LEU A 61 12.99 3.86 14.33
C LEU A 61 13.41 3.03 15.56
N GLY A 62 13.34 1.71 15.45
CA GLY A 62 13.72 0.78 16.51
C GLY A 62 15.22 0.77 16.76
N VAL A 63 16.05 0.94 15.73
CA VAL A 63 17.52 0.98 15.88
C VAL A 63 17.97 2.11 16.82
N PRO A 64 17.57 3.40 16.61
CA PRO A 64 17.85 4.46 17.56
C PRO A 64 17.34 4.16 18.98
N LEU A 65 16.13 3.62 19.11
CA LEU A 65 15.54 3.30 20.41
C LEU A 65 16.37 2.25 21.17
N VAL A 66 16.72 1.15 20.50
CA VAL A 66 17.54 0.07 21.07
C VAL A 66 18.95 0.57 21.37
N PHE A 67 19.50 1.46 20.56
CA PHE A 67 20.81 2.09 20.82
C PHE A 67 20.82 2.88 22.13
N PHE A 68 19.83 3.74 22.35
CA PHE A 68 19.70 4.47 23.63
C PHE A 68 19.46 3.53 24.81
N LEU A 69 18.64 2.49 24.63
CA LEU A 69 18.41 1.49 25.67
C LEU A 69 19.67 0.69 26.02
N ALA A 70 20.50 0.37 25.02
CA ALA A 70 21.75 -0.34 25.21
C ALA A 70 22.78 0.51 25.99
N ILE A 71 22.92 1.80 25.66
CA ILE A 71 23.78 2.72 26.43
C ILE A 71 23.25 2.90 27.86
N SER A 72 21.94 2.87 28.03
CA SER A 72 21.28 2.94 29.34
C SER A 72 21.44 1.69 30.21
N GLY A 73 22.07 0.62 29.70
CA GLY A 73 22.16 -0.66 30.41
C GLY A 73 20.82 -1.38 30.57
N GLY A 74 19.83 -1.05 29.73
CA GLY A 74 18.47 -1.60 29.82
C GLY A 74 17.56 -0.88 30.84
N ASP A 75 18.07 0.11 31.57
CA ASP A 75 17.26 0.89 32.51
C ASP A 75 16.42 1.96 31.80
N GLY A 76 15.12 2.02 32.12
CA GLY A 76 14.22 3.03 31.57
C GLY A 76 14.53 4.44 32.07
N SER A 77 14.92 4.59 33.34
CA SER A 77 15.19 5.91 33.92
C SER A 77 16.39 6.59 33.26
N SER A 78 17.48 5.86 33.05
CA SER A 78 18.65 6.37 32.34
C SER A 78 18.38 6.65 30.84
N LEU A 79 17.49 5.89 30.18
CA LEU A 79 17.07 6.17 28.81
C LEU A 79 16.36 7.51 28.72
N PHE A 80 15.42 7.77 29.65
CA PHE A 80 14.75 9.06 29.71
C PHE A 80 15.70 10.19 30.11
N ALA A 81 16.75 9.94 30.89
CA ALA A 81 17.77 10.94 31.15
C ALA A 81 18.55 11.33 29.88
N HIS A 82 18.90 10.36 29.03
CA HIS A 82 19.51 10.64 27.73
C HIS A 82 18.58 11.43 26.81
N LEU A 83 17.30 11.06 26.75
CA LEU A 83 16.29 11.78 25.96
C LEU A 83 16.04 13.19 26.51
N ALA A 84 15.99 13.37 27.83
CA ALA A 84 15.83 14.67 28.47
C ALA A 84 17.01 15.59 28.14
N ASN A 85 18.25 15.09 28.25
CA ASN A 85 19.42 15.86 27.88
C ASN A 85 19.41 16.26 26.40
N LEU A 86 19.04 15.34 25.50
CA LEU A 86 18.90 15.64 24.07
C LEU A 86 17.83 16.72 23.82
N ALA A 87 16.65 16.56 24.43
CA ALA A 87 15.55 17.51 24.30
C ALA A 87 15.94 18.90 24.81
N THR A 88 16.57 18.99 25.99
CA THR A 88 17.05 20.26 26.53
C THR A 88 18.06 20.94 25.60
N ARG A 89 19.00 20.18 25.03
CA ARG A 89 19.99 20.71 24.08
C ARG A 89 19.35 21.15 22.75
N PHE A 90 18.35 20.43 22.28
CA PHE A 90 17.60 20.79 21.08
C PHE A 90 16.77 22.07 21.28
N LEU A 91 16.03 22.15 22.40
CA LEU A 91 15.21 23.32 22.77
C LEU A 91 16.05 24.57 23.02
N ALA A 92 17.26 24.41 23.57
CA ALA A 92 18.19 25.50 23.80
C ALA A 92 18.92 25.98 22.52
N ALA A 93 18.82 25.24 21.42
CA ALA A 93 19.48 25.60 20.16
C ALA A 93 18.67 26.63 19.36
N ASP A 94 19.36 27.46 18.57
CA ASP A 94 18.72 28.39 17.65
C ASP A 94 17.84 27.67 16.62
N TYR A 95 16.79 28.35 16.14
CA TYR A 95 15.84 27.78 15.17
C TYR A 95 16.52 27.19 13.92
N ALA A 96 17.54 27.86 13.39
CA ALA A 96 18.29 27.36 12.23
C ALA A 96 18.96 26.00 12.50
N ARG A 97 19.52 25.80 13.71
CA ARG A 97 20.14 24.53 14.12
C ARG A 97 19.10 23.45 14.36
N GLN A 98 17.94 23.80 14.93
CA GLN A 98 16.84 22.87 15.10
C GLN A 98 16.35 22.32 13.76
N VAL A 99 16.16 23.19 12.76
CA VAL A 99 15.73 22.79 11.42
C VAL A 99 16.79 21.92 10.73
N SER A 100 18.09 22.27 10.83
CA SER A 100 19.18 21.45 10.26
C SER A 100 19.21 20.06 10.88
N PHE A 101 19.14 19.98 12.21
CA PHE A 101 19.12 18.71 12.93
C PHE A 101 17.94 17.84 12.50
N LEU A 102 16.73 18.42 12.41
CA LEU A 102 15.55 17.69 11.96
C LEU A 102 15.68 17.24 10.50
N ALA A 103 16.26 18.06 9.63
CA ALA A 103 16.48 17.70 8.23
C ALA A 103 17.46 16.52 8.11
N GLU A 104 18.60 16.59 8.81
CA GLU A 104 19.59 15.51 8.85
C GLU A 104 19.01 14.23 9.46
N PHE A 105 18.31 14.35 10.58
CA PHE A 105 17.66 13.22 11.24
C PHE A 105 16.64 12.54 10.32
N LYS A 106 15.81 13.34 9.64
CA LYS A 106 14.82 12.84 8.69
C LYS A 106 15.48 12.18 7.47
N LEU A 107 16.57 12.74 6.96
CA LEU A 107 17.35 12.14 5.87
C LEU A 107 17.93 10.79 6.28
N VAL A 108 18.54 10.68 7.46
CA VAL A 108 19.09 9.42 7.97
C VAL A 108 17.99 8.38 8.13
N LEU A 109 16.84 8.75 8.69
CA LEU A 109 15.71 7.83 8.83
C LEU A 109 15.15 7.36 7.48
N ILE A 110 14.97 8.27 6.51
CA ILE A 110 14.49 7.91 5.18
C ILE A 110 15.52 7.03 4.47
N ALA A 111 16.81 7.35 4.57
CA ALA A 111 17.87 6.54 3.98
C ALA A 111 17.89 5.13 4.59
N ALA A 112 17.79 5.01 5.91
CA ALA A 112 17.72 3.73 6.60
C ALA A 112 16.47 2.93 6.21
N ALA A 113 15.29 3.55 6.21
CA ALA A 113 14.05 2.90 5.81
C ALA A 113 14.10 2.44 4.34
N THR A 114 14.63 3.29 3.46
CA THR A 114 14.80 2.97 2.03
C THR A 114 15.80 1.82 1.82
N LEU A 115 16.91 1.80 2.56
CA LEU A 115 17.90 0.74 2.48
C LEU A 115 17.33 -0.61 2.96
N ILE A 116 16.62 -0.61 4.09
CA ILE A 116 15.93 -1.80 4.62
C ILE A 116 14.87 -2.28 3.62
N ALA A 117 14.10 -1.36 3.05
CA ALA A 117 13.10 -1.66 2.04
C ALA A 117 13.77 -2.25 0.78
N ALA A 118 14.81 -1.64 0.24
CA ALA A 118 15.52 -2.12 -0.95
C ALA A 118 16.08 -3.53 -0.73
N TRP A 119 16.66 -3.81 0.44
CA TRP A 119 17.18 -5.14 0.77
C TRP A 119 16.07 -6.19 0.89
N ARG A 120 14.91 -5.85 1.46
CA ARG A 120 13.82 -6.80 1.71
C ARG A 120 12.86 -6.95 0.51
N LEU A 121 12.90 -6.00 -0.43
CA LEU A 121 12.07 -5.96 -1.64
C LEU A 121 12.08 -7.27 -2.46
N PRO A 122 13.24 -7.89 -2.79
CA PRO A 122 13.24 -9.12 -3.60
C PRO A 122 12.48 -10.29 -2.94
N ARG A 123 12.54 -10.40 -1.60
CA ARG A 123 11.78 -11.42 -0.87
C ARG A 123 10.28 -11.12 -0.89
N PHE A 124 9.93 -9.85 -0.69
CA PHE A 124 8.54 -9.40 -0.75
C PHE A 124 7.89 -9.66 -2.11
N LEU A 125 8.60 -9.34 -3.20
CA LEU A 125 8.10 -9.56 -4.56
C LEU A 125 7.87 -11.05 -4.86
N ARG A 126 8.77 -11.93 -4.39
CA ARG A 126 8.62 -13.38 -4.53
C ARG A 126 7.41 -13.91 -3.76
N ASP A 127 7.20 -13.43 -2.54
CA ASP A 127 6.05 -13.84 -1.72
C ASP A 127 4.74 -13.34 -2.35
N LEU A 128 4.73 -12.11 -2.88
CA LEU A 128 3.57 -11.51 -3.53
C LEU A 128 3.18 -12.26 -4.81
N GLU A 129 4.15 -12.59 -5.67
CA GLU A 129 3.93 -13.37 -6.89
C GLU A 129 3.34 -14.75 -6.57
N ARG A 130 3.85 -15.40 -5.52
CA ARG A 130 3.36 -16.71 -5.09
C ARG A 130 1.91 -16.64 -4.59
N ASP A 131 1.57 -15.63 -3.79
CA ASP A 131 0.23 -15.48 -3.23
C ASP A 131 -0.79 -15.11 -4.34
N LEU A 132 -0.40 -14.28 -5.31
CA LEU A 132 -1.24 -13.90 -6.45
C LEU A 132 -1.45 -15.05 -7.44
N SER A 133 -0.41 -15.86 -7.69
CA SER A 133 -0.48 -17.07 -8.52
C SER A 133 -1.27 -18.19 -7.83
N GLY A 134 -1.13 -18.34 -6.52
CA GLY A 134 -1.85 -19.32 -5.70
C GLY A 134 -3.35 -19.02 -5.55
N GLY A 135 -3.77 -17.76 -5.69
CA GLY A 135 -5.17 -17.34 -5.66
C GLY A 135 -5.97 -17.61 -6.95
N LYS A 136 -5.33 -18.11 -8.02
CA LYS A 136 -5.99 -18.49 -9.29
C LYS A 136 -6.52 -19.94 -9.32
N LYS A 137 -6.87 -20.52 -8.16
CA LYS A 137 -7.48 -21.86 -8.08
C LYS A 137 -8.98 -21.77 -7.95
#